data_AF-A0A938B658-F1
#
_entry.id   AF-A0A938B658-F1
#
_cell.length_a   1.000
_cell.length_b   1.000
_cell.length_c   1.000
_cell.angle_alpha   90.00
_cell.angle_beta   90.00
_cell.angle_gamma   90.00
#
_symmetry.space_group_name_H-M   'P 1'
#
loop_
_entity.id
_entity.type
_entity.pdbx_description
1 polymer ?
#
loop_
_entity_poly.entity_id
_entity_poly.type
_entity_poly.pdbx_seq_one_letter_code
_entity_poly.pdbx_strand_id
1 'polypeptide(L)'
;MITQKTLIEIASVVIILIGLIFLYTLTGALHTWALPILLVGVISWSIISPRRHFVERIAMGMIAFGIISLCQPLFMILYKTGFHILLSGTVGFIVVGHR
;
A
#
# COMPACT_ATOMS: atom_id res chain seq x y z
N MET A 1 11.60 10.74 22.96
CA MET A 1 10.20 11.14 23.20
C MET A 1 9.43 10.82 21.92
N ILE A 2 8.69 9.71 21.89
CA ILE A 2 7.88 9.36 20.71
C ILE A 2 6.68 10.32 20.69
N THR A 3 6.61 11.18 19.68
CA THR A 3 5.49 12.11 19.51
C THR A 3 4.25 11.34 19.07
N GLN A 4 3.05 11.75 19.50
CA GLN A 4 1.79 11.09 19.15
C GLN A 4 1.63 10.87 17.63
N LYS A 5 2.12 11.80 16.81
CA LYS A 5 2.15 11.72 15.34
C LYS A 5 2.98 10.53 14.82
N THR A 6 4.14 10.28 15.41
CA THR A 6 5.03 9.16 15.04
C THR A 6 4.37 7.81 15.38
N LEU A 7 3.62 7.75 16.47
CA LEU A 7 2.91 6.54 16.88
C LEU A 7 1.78 6.19 15.88
N ILE A 8 1.04 7.19 15.41
CA ILE A 8 -0.01 7.03 14.40
C ILE A 8 0.59 6.69 13.02
N GLU A 9 1.73 7.28 12.66
CA GLU A 9 2.52 6.87 11.50
C GLU A 9 2.81 5.36 11.58
N ILE A 10 3.46 4.91 12.66
CA ILE A 10 3.84 3.51 12.84
C ILE A 10 2.61 2.60 12.77
N ALA A 11 1.49 2.98 13.41
CA ALA A 11 0.24 2.23 13.34
C ALA A 11 -0.27 2.10 11.89
N SER A 12 -0.20 3.16 11.10
CA SER A 12 -0.61 3.14 9.69
C SER A 12 0.27 2.21 8.85
N VAL A 13 1.58 2.18 9.09
CA VAL A 13 2.49 1.21 8.43
C VAL A 13 2.16 -0.22 8.84
N VAL A 14 1.85 -0.46 10.11
CA VAL A 14 1.43 -1.79 10.58
C VAL A 14 0.16 -2.23 9.87
N ILE A 15 -0.82 -1.35 9.66
CA ILE A 15 -2.03 -1.65 8.89
C ILE A 15 -1.70 -2.01 7.44
N ILE A 16 -0.79 -1.28 6.78
CA ILE A 16 -0.33 -1.60 5.42
C ILE A 16 0.33 -2.99 5.38
N LEU A 17 1.19 -3.30 6.35
CA LEU A 17 1.86 -4.60 6.43
C LEU A 17 0.86 -5.74 6.64
N ILE A 18 -0.15 -5.55 7.50
CA ILE A 18 -1.24 -6.50 7.68
C ILE A 18 -2.01 -6.69 6.36
N GLY A 19 -2.36 -5.61 5.67
CA GLY A 19 -3.01 -5.67 4.36
C GLY A 19 -2.19 -6.45 3.32
N LEU A 20 -0.87 -6.26 3.31
CA LEU A 20 0.06 -7.00 2.45
C LEU A 20 0.13 -8.48 2.81
N ILE A 21 0.19 -8.84 4.09
CA ILE A 21 0.21 -10.25 4.53
C ILE A 21 -1.10 -10.95 4.12
N PHE A 22 -2.23 -10.27 4.29
CA PHE A 22 -3.54 -10.78 3.86
C PHE A 22 -3.61 -10.94 2.33
N LEU A 23 -2.97 -10.05 1.58
CA LEU A 23 -2.90 -10.12 0.12
C LEU A 23 -2.19 -11.38 -0.39
N TYR A 24 -1.12 -11.81 0.31
CA TYR A 24 -0.37 -13.03 -0.02
C TYR A 24 -0.98 -14.31 0.56
N THR A 25 -2.01 -14.20 1.40
CA THR A 25 -2.69 -15.37 1.95
C THR A 25 -3.56 -16.02 0.86
N LEU A 26 -3.37 -17.32 0.63
CA LEU A 26 -4.00 -18.10 -0.45
C LEU A 26 -5.49 -18.39 -0.22
N THR A 27 -6.04 -18.10 0.97
CA THR A 27 -7.44 -18.35 1.33
C THR A 27 -8.37 -17.23 0.84
N GLY A 28 -9.31 -17.58 -0.04
CA GLY A 28 -10.10 -16.62 -0.82
C GLY A 28 -10.94 -15.62 -0.02
N ALA A 29 -11.39 -15.95 1.19
CA ALA A 29 -12.16 -15.02 2.02
C ALA A 29 -11.30 -13.89 2.60
N LEU A 30 -10.05 -14.17 3.00
CA LEU A 30 -9.13 -13.16 3.52
C LEU A 30 -8.61 -12.22 2.43
N HIS A 31 -8.46 -12.74 1.21
CA HIS A 31 -8.00 -11.97 0.06
C HIS A 31 -8.94 -10.80 -0.28
N THR A 32 -10.26 -10.99 -0.15
CA THR A 32 -11.26 -9.92 -0.39
C THR A 32 -11.10 -8.73 0.55
N TRP A 33 -10.68 -8.99 1.80
CA TRP A 33 -10.45 -7.95 2.81
C TRP A 33 -9.08 -7.29 2.70
N ALA A 34 -8.15 -7.87 1.93
CA ALA A 34 -6.80 -7.33 1.79
C ALA A 34 -6.83 -5.92 1.18
N LEU A 35 -7.58 -5.73 0.09
CA LEU A 35 -7.68 -4.46 -0.64
C LEU A 35 -8.16 -3.29 0.23
N PRO A 36 -9.31 -3.35 0.92
CA PRO A 36 -9.78 -2.24 1.74
C PRO A 36 -8.82 -1.92 2.90
N ILE A 37 -8.22 -2.94 3.53
CA ILE A 37 -7.24 -2.73 4.61
C ILE A 37 -6.00 -2.00 4.08
N LEU A 38 -5.49 -2.41 2.92
CA LEU A 38 -4.33 -1.79 2.27
C LEU A 38 -4.62 -0.33 1.89
N LEU A 39 -5.80 -0.05 1.32
CA LEU A 39 -6.23 1.31 0.99
C LEU A 39 -6.32 2.21 2.22
N VAL A 40 -6.98 1.76 3.28
CA VAL A 40 -7.13 2.55 4.52
C VAL A 40 -5.76 2.85 5.14
N GLY A 41 -4.86 1.85 5.16
CA GLY A 41 -3.50 2.02 5.63
C GLY A 41 -2.72 3.06 4.82
N VAL A 42 -2.76 2.96 3.48
CA VAL A 42 -2.03 3.86 2.58
C VAL A 42 -2.58 5.29 2.63
N ILE A 43 -3.91 5.46 2.67
CA ILE A 43 -4.55 6.79 2.79
C ILE A 43 -4.14 7.44 4.12
N SER A 44 -4.26 6.69 5.23
CA SER A 44 -3.92 7.19 6.56
C SER A 44 -2.45 7.61 6.62
N TRP A 45 -1.54 6.75 6.16
CA TRP A 45 -0.12 7.05 6.11
C TRP A 45 0.19 8.29 5.25
N SER A 46 -0.46 8.43 4.10
CA SER A 46 -0.27 9.55 3.18
C SER A 46 -0.72 10.90 3.77
N ILE A 47 -1.79 10.91 4.57
CA ILE A 47 -2.29 12.11 5.24
C ILE A 47 -1.42 12.48 6.45
N ILE A 48 -1.02 11.49 7.23
CA ILE A 48 -0.36 11.69 8.53
C ILE A 48 1.13 11.99 8.36
N SER A 49 1.81 11.35 7.39
CA SER A 49 3.26 11.49 7.26
C SER A 49 3.65 12.93 6.88
N PRO A 50 4.63 13.53 7.57
CA PRO A 50 5.12 14.86 7.25
C PRO A 50 6.06 14.87 6.02
N ARG A 51 6.55 13.69 5.59
CA ARG A 51 7.59 13.56 4.55
C ARG A 51 7.00 13.32 3.16
N ARG A 52 6.34 14.33 2.58
CA ARG A 52 5.66 14.22 1.27
C ARG A 52 6.52 13.57 0.18
N HIS A 53 7.73 14.08 -0.06
CA HIS A 53 8.64 13.52 -1.07
C HIS A 53 9.05 12.06 -0.83
N PHE A 54 9.13 11.62 0.41
CA PHE A 54 9.45 10.23 0.73
C PHE A 54 8.26 9.32 0.41
N VAL A 55 7.05 9.74 0.80
CA VAL A 55 5.83 8.98 0.51
C VAL A 55 5.54 8.95 -0.99
N GLU A 56 5.75 10.04 -1.72
CA GLU A 56 5.64 10.08 -3.19
C GLU A 56 6.57 9.07 -3.86
N ARG A 57 7.84 9.01 -3.44
CA ARG A 57 8.81 8.04 -4.00
C ARG A 57 8.39 6.60 -3.72
N ILE A 58 7.90 6.31 -2.51
CA ILE A 58 7.38 4.98 -2.18
C ILE A 58 6.15 4.66 -3.04
N ALA A 59 5.23 5.61 -3.19
CA ALA A 59 4.03 5.42 -3.99
C ALA A 59 4.36 5.19 -5.47
N MET A 60 5.28 5.96 -6.06
CA MET A 60 5.80 5.72 -7.40
C MET A 60 6.46 4.35 -7.52
N GLY A 61 7.23 3.93 -6.51
CA GLY A 61 7.83 2.60 -6.45
C GLY A 61 6.78 1.49 -6.44
N MET A 62 5.70 1.64 -5.66
CA MET A 62 4.58 0.70 -5.64
C MET A 62 3.84 0.64 -6.98
N ILE A 63 3.63 1.79 -7.65
CA ILE A 63 3.03 1.84 -8.98
C ILE A 63 3.91 1.10 -9.98
N ALA A 64 5.21 1.43 -10.03
CA ALA A 64 6.16 0.78 -10.94
C ALA A 64 6.22 -0.73 -10.69
N PHE A 65 6.28 -1.15 -9.43
CA PHE A 65 6.24 -2.56 -9.05
C PHE A 65 4.94 -3.23 -9.48
N GLY A 66 3.79 -2.58 -9.28
CA GLY A 66 2.48 -3.09 -9.72
C GLY A 66 2.38 -3.26 -11.24
N ILE A 67 2.89 -2.30 -12.02
CA ILE A 67 2.95 -2.40 -13.49
C ILE A 67 3.82 -3.58 -13.90
N ILE A 68 5.05 -3.65 -13.37
CA ILE A 68 5.97 -4.75 -13.67
C ILE A 68 5.28 -6.08 -13.35
N SER A 69 4.71 -6.21 -12.16
CA SER A 69 4.00 -7.39 -11.67
C SER A 69 2.84 -7.83 -12.57
N LEU A 70 2.11 -6.90 -13.19
CA LEU A 70 1.03 -7.20 -14.14
C LEU A 70 1.58 -7.67 -15.50
N CYS A 71 2.75 -7.18 -15.90
CA CYS A 71 3.37 -7.50 -17.19
C CYS A 71 4.19 -8.80 -17.20
N GLN A 72 4.47 -9.43 -16.04
CA GLN A 72 5.24 -10.69 -16.00
C GLN A 72 4.32 -11.91 -15.90
N PRO A 73 4.31 -12.82 -16.90
CA PRO A 73 3.55 -14.07 -16.82
C PRO A 73 4.22 -15.15 -15.94
N LEU A 74 5.44 -14.90 -15.45
CA LEU A 74 6.27 -15.91 -14.78
C LEU A 74 5.83 -16.20 -13.33
N PHE A 75 5.22 -15.23 -12.64
CA PHE A 75 4.80 -15.38 -11.24
C PHE A 75 3.29 -15.13 -11.10
N MET A 76 2.50 -16.21 -11.11
CA MET A 76 1.03 -16.17 -10.98
C MET A 76 0.55 -15.42 -9.72
N ILE A 77 1.34 -15.47 -8.64
CA ILE A 77 1.06 -14.75 -7.39
C ILE A 77 1.15 -13.24 -7.63
N LEU A 78 2.24 -12.77 -8.25
CA LEU A 78 2.45 -11.37 -8.59
C LEU A 78 1.37 -10.86 -9.54
N TYR A 79 0.94 -11.67 -10.51
CA TYR A 79 -0.14 -11.26 -11.42
C TYR A 79 -1.47 -11.00 -10.68
N LYS A 80 -1.85 -11.87 -9.74
CA LYS A 80 -3.09 -11.72 -8.95
C LYS A 80 -3.02 -10.53 -7.98
N THR A 81 -1.86 -10.28 -7.39
CA THR A 81 -1.67 -9.20 -6.40
C THR A 81 -1.27 -7.87 -7.03
N GLY A 82 -0.81 -7.86 -8.28
CA GLY A 82 -0.25 -6.68 -8.96
C GLY A 82 -1.25 -5.53 -9.06
N PHE A 83 -2.52 -5.83 -9.38
CA PHE A 83 -3.58 -4.82 -9.42
C PHE A 83 -3.80 -4.14 -8.05
N HIS A 84 -3.75 -4.92 -6.96
CA HIS A 84 -3.95 -4.40 -5.61
C HIS A 84 -2.83 -3.44 -5.21
N ILE A 85 -1.59 -3.80 -5.50
CA ILE A 85 -0.40 -2.98 -5.20
C ILE A 85 -0.38 -1.72 -6.07
N LEU A 86 -0.73 -1.86 -7.36
CA LEU A 86 -0.84 -0.74 -8.28
C LEU A 86 -1.90 0.26 -7.82
N LEU A 87 -3.09 -0.22 -7.47
CA LEU A 87 -4.20 0.61 -7.02
C LEU A 87 -3.85 1.33 -5.71
N SER A 88 -3.27 0.62 -4.73
CA SER A 88 -2.89 1.25 -3.46
C SER A 88 -1.80 2.29 -3.66
N GLY A 89 -0.80 2.02 -4.50
CA GLY A 89 0.26 2.97 -4.85
C GLY A 89 -0.29 4.22 -5.52
N THR A 90 -1.23 4.04 -6.46
CA THR A 90 -1.87 5.16 -7.17
C THR A 90 -2.70 6.02 -6.22
N VAL A 91 -3.50 5.41 -5.34
CA VAL A 91 -4.29 6.14 -4.34
C VAL A 91 -3.39 6.89 -3.38
N GLY A 92 -2.32 6.25 -2.87
CA GLY A 92 -1.34 6.92 -2.02
C GLY A 92 -0.70 8.13 -2.71
N PHE A 93 -0.31 7.98 -3.97
CA PHE A 93 0.28 9.06 -4.76
C PHE A 93 -0.69 10.25 -4.91
N ILE A 94 -1.95 9.98 -5.30
CA ILE A 94 -2.97 11.02 -5.46
C ILE A 94 -3.25 11.73 -4.13
N VAL A 95 -3.38 10.99 -3.03
CA VAL A 95 -3.66 11.57 -1.70
C VAL A 95 -2.53 12.47 -1.24
N VAL A 96 -1.26 12.10 -1.46
CA VAL A 96 -0.13 12.97 -1.12
C VAL A 96 -0.10 14.21 -2.02
N GLY A 97 -0.38 14.05 -3.32
CA GLY A 97 -0.37 15.15 -4.28
C GLY A 97 -1.49 16.18 -4.07
N HIS A 98 -2.64 15.76 -3.52
CA HIS A 98 -3.80 16.62 -3.26
C HIS A 98 -3.91 17.17 -1.82
N ARG A 99 -3.01 16.78 -0.92
CA ARG A 99 -2.92 17.31 0.45
C ARG A 99 -2.16 18.63 0.47
#